data_AF-A0ABD0QLK9-F1
#
_entry.id   AF-A0ABD0QLK9-F1
#
_cell.length_a   1.000
_cell.length_b   1.000
_cell.length_c   1.000
_cell.angle_alpha   90.00
_cell.angle_beta   90.00
_cell.angle_gamma   90.00
#
_symmetry.space_group_name_H-M   'P 1'
#
loop_
_entity.id
_entity.type
_entity.pdbx_description
1 polymer ?
#
loop_
_entity_poly.entity_id
_entity_poly.type
_entity_poly.pdbx_seq_one_letter_code
_entity_poly.pdbx_strand_id
1 'polypeptide(L)' 'KETWIWQEPDAYPSEPLFVESPDAKDEDDGVLLSIVVKSGVTQRPAFLLILNATDLTEIARAEVDVIIPVTLHGIYKP' A
#
# COMPACT_ATOMS: atom_id res chain seq x y z
N LYS A 1 -18.02 -15.21 -2.27
CA LYS A 1 -16.91 -14.61 -1.50
C LYS A 1 -16.94 -13.13 -1.77
N GLU A 2 -16.77 -12.32 -0.73
CA GLU A 2 -16.72 -10.86 -0.84
C GLU A 2 -15.30 -10.41 -1.24
N THR A 3 -15.19 -9.24 -1.86
CA THR A 3 -13.92 -8.67 -2.33
C THR A 3 -13.92 -7.16 -2.10
N TRP A 4 -12.77 -6.63 -1.68
CA TRP A 4 -12.51 -5.20 -1.53
C TRP A 4 -11.49 -4.76 -2.58
N ILE A 5 -11.60 -3.51 -3.02
CA ILE A 5 -10.70 -2.91 -4.01
C ILE A 5 -10.34 -1.50 -3.55
N TRP A 6 -9.04 -1.24 -3.41
CA TRP A 6 -8.50 0.12 -3.40
C TRP A 6 -8.04 0.49 -4.80
N GLN A 7 -8.40 1.68 -5.27
CA GLN A 7 -7.95 2.20 -6.56
C GLN A 7 -8.02 3.74 -6.56
N GLU A 8 -7.01 4.37 -7.16
CA GLU A 8 -7.02 5.80 -7.50
C GLU A 8 -6.72 6.00 -8.99
N PRO A 9 -7.21 7.08 -9.62
CA PRO A 9 -6.79 7.45 -10.97
C PRO A 9 -5.26 7.64 -11.05
N ASP A 10 -4.67 7.15 -12.15
CA ASP A 10 -3.24 7.30 -12.47
C ASP A 10 -2.28 6.75 -11.40
N ALA A 11 -2.77 5.82 -10.57
CA ALA A 11 -2.02 5.16 -9.50
C ALA A 11 -1.76 3.68 -9.84
N TYR A 12 -0.49 3.27 -9.78
CA TYR A 12 -0.03 1.93 -10.12
C TYR A 12 0.66 1.30 -8.91
N PRO A 13 -0.05 0.48 -8.11
CA PRO A 13 0.49 -0.13 -6.90
C PRO A 13 1.42 -1.34 -7.19
N SER A 14 2.38 -1.58 -6.29
CA SER A 14 3.17 -2.80 -6.21
C SER A 14 2.41 -3.93 -5.52
N GLU A 15 3.05 -5.11 -5.41
CA GLU A 15 2.60 -6.19 -4.52
C GLU A 15 2.30 -5.65 -3.10
N PRO A 16 1.11 -5.92 -2.53
CA PRO A 16 0.79 -5.55 -1.16
C PRO A 16 1.42 -6.54 -0.17
N LEU A 17 2.17 -6.04 0.80
CA LEU A 17 2.78 -6.83 1.88
C LEU A 17 1.94 -6.68 3.16
N PHE A 18 1.47 -7.81 3.72
CA PHE A 18 0.77 -7.82 4.99
C PHE A 18 1.73 -7.72 6.18
N VAL A 19 1.34 -6.92 7.17
CA VAL A 19 2.01 -6.79 8.46
C VAL A 19 0.94 -6.89 9.55
N GLU A 20 1.04 -7.93 10.39
CA GLU A 20 0.11 -8.17 11.49
C GLU A 20 0.24 -7.10 12.59
N SER A 21 -0.90 -6.77 13.22
CA SER A 21 -0.89 -6.04 14.49
C SER A 21 -0.17 -6.87 15.57
N PRO A 22 0.61 -6.27 16.48
CA PRO A 22 1.36 -7.00 17.51
C PRO A 22 0.52 -7.95 18.37
N ASP A 23 -0.76 -7.62 18.58
CA ASP A 23 -1.70 -8.36 19.41
C ASP A 23 -2.84 -9.00 18.59
N ALA A 24 -2.64 -9.20 17.29
CA ALA A 24 -3.65 -9.70 16.36
C ALA A 24 -4.38 -10.95 16.88
N LYS A 25 -5.69 -11.01 16.61
CA LYS A 25 -6.54 -12.17 16.92
C LYS A 25 -7.18 -12.76 15.67
N ASP A 26 -7.48 -11.91 14.70
CA ASP A 26 -8.07 -12.27 13.41
C ASP A 26 -6.99 -12.28 12.31
N GLU A 27 -7.23 -13.04 11.23
CA GLU A 27 -6.28 -13.23 10.11
C GLU A 27 -5.90 -11.92 9.41
N ASP A 28 -6.84 -10.96 9.39
CA ASP A 28 -6.77 -9.67 8.71
C ASP A 28 -6.60 -8.48 9.68
N ASP A 29 -6.23 -8.75 10.94
CA ASP A 29 -5.86 -7.69 11.90
C ASP A 29 -4.42 -7.23 11.63
N GLY A 30 -4.31 -6.18 10.81
CA GLY A 30 -3.04 -5.60 10.44
C GLY A 30 -3.17 -4.56 9.33
N VAL A 31 -2.06 -4.34 8.63
CA VAL A 31 -1.97 -3.39 7.52
C VAL A 31 -1.41 -4.03 6.27
N LEU A 32 -1.75 -3.47 5.12
CA LEU A 32 -1.10 -3.75 3.84
C LEU A 32 -0.21 -2.57 3.46
N LEU A 33 1.03 -2.88 3.08
CA LEU A 33 2.01 -1.92 2.56
C LEU A 33 2.15 -2.11 1.06
N SER A 34 1.99 -1.04 0.28
CA SER A 34 2.22 -1.08 -1.17
C SER A 34 2.90 0.20 -1.65
N ILE A 35 3.87 0.09 -2.54
CA ILE A 35 4.48 1.25 -3.18
C ILE A 35 3.60 1.61 -4.38
N VAL A 36 3.17 2.86 -4.44
CA VAL A 36 2.33 3.37 -5.52
C VAL A 36 3.12 4.37 -6.35
N VAL A 37 3.17 4.14 -7.65
CA VAL A 37 3.67 5.12 -8.63
C VAL A 37 2.50 5.93 -9.14
N LYS A 38 2.65 7.25 -9.21
CA LYS A 38 1.65 8.14 -9.82
C LYS A 38 2.15 8.79 -11.09
N SER A 39 1.38 8.66 -12.17
CA SER A 39 1.65 9.36 -13.43
C SER A 39 0.91 10.71 -13.45
N GLY A 40 1.54 11.76 -12.94
CA GLY A 40 0.97 13.12 -12.98
C GLY A 40 2.03 14.19 -12.81
N VAL A 41 2.00 15.23 -13.66
CA VAL A 41 3.01 16.30 -13.69
C VAL A 41 2.99 17.17 -12.42
N THR A 42 1.86 17.23 -11.73
CA THR A 42 1.65 18.11 -10.55
C THR A 42 1.67 17.35 -9.22
N GLN A 43 1.84 16.03 -9.22
CA GLN A 43 1.81 15.19 -8.02
C GLN A 43 3.20 14.62 -7.74
N ARG A 44 3.46 14.28 -6.47
CA ARG A 44 4.67 13.55 -6.12
C ARG A 44 4.68 12.20 -6.87
N PRO A 45 5.82 11.80 -7.45
CA PRO A 45 5.88 10.67 -8.40
C PRO A 45 5.61 9.30 -7.78
N ALA A 46 5.77 9.14 -6.46
CA ALA A 46 5.49 7.89 -5.77
C ALA A 46 5.22 8.10 -4.27
N PHE A 47 4.59 7.11 -3.65
CA PHE A 47 4.40 7.03 -2.20
C PHE A 47 4.32 5.59 -1.70
N LEU A 48 4.64 5.38 -0.43
CA LEU A 48 4.26 4.18 0.31
C LEU A 48 2.83 4.35 0.81
N LEU A 49 1.92 3.48 0.38
CA LEU A 49 0.53 3.39 0.81
C LEU A 49 0.42 2.41 1.99
N ILE A 50 -0.38 2.80 2.99
CA ILE A 50 -0.72 1.96 4.15
C ILE A 50 -2.25 1.82 4.18
N LEU A 51 -2.73 0.60 3.97
CA LEU A 51 -4.15 0.26 4.03
C LEU A 51 -4.45 -0.56 5.29
N ASN A 52 -5.66 -0.40 5.81
CA ASN A 52 -6.25 -1.34 6.76
C ASN A 52 -6.52 -2.67 6.03
N ALA A 53 -6.02 -3.77 6.57
CA ALA A 53 -6.16 -5.09 5.94
C ALA A 53 -7.60 -5.63 5.97
N THR A 54 -8.42 -5.21 6.93
CA THR A 54 -9.82 -5.67 7.08
C THR A 54 -10.74 -5.15 5.96
N ASP A 55 -10.52 -3.93 5.46
CA ASP A 55 -11.46 -3.27 4.53
C ASP A 55 -10.81 -2.50 3.37
N LEU A 56 -9.48 -2.52 3.28
CA LEU A 56 -8.68 -1.75 2.31
C LEU A 56 -8.87 -0.23 2.38
N THR A 57 -9.38 0.31 3.49
CA THR A 57 -9.40 1.75 3.71
C THR A 57 -7.99 2.28 3.92
N GLU A 58 -7.70 3.45 3.39
CA GLU A 58 -6.39 4.07 3.55
C GLU A 58 -6.22 4.63 4.97
N ILE A 59 -5.12 4.25 5.62
CA ILE A 59 -4.73 4.75 6.94
C ILE A 59 -3.77 5.93 6.79
N ALA A 60 -2.78 5.79 5.89
CA ALA A 60 -1.73 6.78 5.70
C ALA A 60 -1.00 6.60 4.36
N ARG A 61 -0.23 7.62 3.98
CA ARG A 61 0.78 7.52 2.92
C ARG A 61 2.05 8.31 3.25
N ALA A 62 3.19 7.81 2.80
CA ALA A 62 4.48 8.49 2.88
C ALA A 62 5.00 8.81 1.47
N GLU A 63 4.97 10.08 1.08
CA GLU A 63 5.29 10.51 -0.27
C GLU A 63 6.77 10.85 -0.47
N VAL A 64 7.26 10.70 -1.71
CA VAL A 64 8.65 11.01 -2.09
C VAL A 64 8.73 11.86 -3.36
N ASP A 65 9.81 12.63 -3.51
CA ASP A 65 10.08 13.47 -4.70
C ASP A 65 10.86 12.75 -5.80
N VAL A 66 10.96 11.43 -5.72
CA VAL A 66 11.73 10.60 -6.66
C VAL A 66 10.87 9.50 -7.25
N ILE A 67 11.13 9.17 -8.52
CA ILE A 67 10.46 8.05 -9.19
C ILE A 67 10.95 6.73 -8.58
N ILE A 68 10.02 5.82 -8.31
CA ILE A 68 10.31 4.44 -7.94
C ILE A 68 9.94 3.54 -9.12
N PRO A 69 10.89 2.81 -9.74
CA PRO A 69 10.57 1.81 -10.77
C PRO A 69 9.77 0.63 -10.22
N VAL A 70 9.25 -0.21 -11.11
CA VAL A 70 8.54 -1.44 -10.72
C VAL A 70 9.36 -2.30 -9.76
N THR A 71 8.73 -2.72 -8.67
CA THR A 71 9.24 -3.73 -7.75
C THR A 71 8.43 -5.01 -7.92
N LEU A 72 9.07 -6.16 -7.71
CA LEU A 72 8.38 -7.46 -7.76
C LEU A 72 7.96 -7.90 -6.37
N HIS A 73 8.91 -8.38 -5.58
CA HIS A 73 8.68 -8.92 -4.24
C HIS A 73 9.46 -8.16 -3.18
N GLY A 74 9.03 -8.31 -1.92
CA GLY A 74 9.70 -7.74 -0.76
C GLY A 74 9.42 -8.54 0.52
N ILE A 75 9.92 -8.02 1.62
CA ILE A 75 9.66 -8.52 2.97
C ILE A 75 9.61 -7.35 3.93
N TYR A 76 8.70 -7.40 4.90
CA TYR A 76 8.73 -6.51 6.05
C TYR A 76 9.60 -7.11 7.15
N LYS A 77 10.52 -6.32 7.70
CA LYS A 77 11.34 -6.70 8.84
C LYS A 77 11.00 -5.77 10.01
N PRO A 78 10.45 -6.29 11.13
CA PRO A 78 10.28 -5.54 12.36
C PRO A 78 11.61 -4.96 12.92
#